data_AF-A0A1I7JRT0-F1
#
_entry.id   AF-A0A1I7JRT0-F1
#
_cell.length_a   1.000
_cell.length_b   1.000
_cell.length_c   1.000
_cell.angle_alpha   90.00
_cell.angle_beta   90.00
_cell.angle_gamma   90.00
#
_symmetry.space_group_name_H-M   'P 1'
#
loop_
_entity.id
_entity.type
_entity.pdbx_description
1 polymer ?
#
loop_
_entity_poly.entity_id
_entity_poly.type
_entity_poly.pdbx_seq_one_letter_code
_entity_poly.pdbx_strand_id
1 'polypeptide(L)' 'MTIINKLMYKTLLSLGFFVEKNFTKQTKNPLATNANILFKILNKNKNTEIGQKYNFKKIKSIDDF' A
#
# COMPACT_ATOMS: atom_id res chain seq x y z
N MET A 1 20.17 11.81 -32.11
CA MET A 1 19.05 11.84 -31.13
C MET A 1 18.81 13.28 -30.72
N THR A 2 17.60 13.81 -30.85
CA THR A 2 17.29 15.19 -30.43
C THR A 2 17.34 15.32 -28.91
N ILE A 3 17.50 16.55 -28.40
CA ILE A 3 17.45 16.85 -26.95
C ILE A 3 16.13 16.34 -26.34
N ILE A 4 15.03 16.48 -27.09
CA ILE A 4 13.69 16.02 -26.70
C ILE A 4 13.67 14.50 -26.50
N ASN A 5 14.22 13.72 -27.45
CA ASN A 5 14.28 12.26 -27.34
C ASN A 5 15.09 11.81 -26.11
N LYS A 6 16.19 12.52 -25.79
CA LYS A 6 17.02 12.23 -24.61
C LYS A 6 16.28 12.53 -23.30
N LEU A 7 15.49 13.61 -23.25
CA LEU A 7 14.69 13.96 -22.08
C LEU A 7 13.58 12.92 -21.85
N MET A 8 12.85 12.55 -22.91
CA MET A 8 11.79 11.56 -22.86
C MET A 8 12.29 10.18 -22.40
N TYR A 9 13.48 9.76 -22.85
CA TYR A 9 14.07 8.50 -22.41
C TYR A 9 14.41 8.52 -20.92
N LYS A 10 14.95 9.63 -20.41
CA LYS A 10 15.26 9.78 -18.98
C LYS A 10 14.01 9.77 -18.10
N THR A 11 12.92 10.40 -18.53
CA THR A 11 11.65 10.38 -17.79
C THR A 11 11.02 9.00 -17.78
N LEU A 12 11.08 8.25 -18.89
CA LEU A 12 10.63 6.86 -18.92
C LEU A 12 11.41 5.98 -17.93
N LEU A 13 12.74 6.12 -17.90
CA LEU A 13 13.58 5.37 -16.96
C LEU A 13 13.28 5.72 -15.50
N SER A 14 13.11 7.01 -15.18
CA SER A 14 12.82 7.43 -13.81
C SER A 14 11.46 6.95 -13.33
N LEU A 15 10.45 7.00 -14.21
CA LEU A 15 9.12 6.45 -13.93
C LEU A 15 9.17 4.92 -13.74
N GLY A 16 9.90 4.21 -14.60
CA GLY A 16 10.10 2.77 -14.47
C GLY A 16 10.75 2.39 -13.14
N PHE A 17 11.83 3.08 -12.76
CA PHE A 17 12.50 2.86 -11.47
C PHE A 17 11.58 3.14 -10.28
N PHE A 18 10.76 4.20 -10.36
CA PHE A 18 9.79 4.51 -9.31
C PHE A 18 8.73 3.41 -9.16
N VAL A 19 8.19 2.90 -10.28
CA VAL A 19 7.22 1.81 -10.30
C VAL A 19 7.83 0.53 -9.73
N GLU A 20 9.01 0.14 -10.20
CA GLU A 20 9.72 -1.06 -9.73
C GLU A 20 10.01 -0.99 -8.22
N LYS A 21 10.46 0.17 -7.72
CA LYS A 21 10.72 0.38 -6.30
C LYS A 21 9.45 0.23 -5.46
N ASN A 22 8.33 0.77 -5.93
CA ASN A 22 7.04 0.63 -5.22
C ASN A 22 6.53 -0.80 -5.26
N PHE A 23 6.60 -1.45 -6.42
CA PHE A 23 6.22 -2.85 -6.57
C PHE A 23 7.03 -3.73 -5.62
N THR A 24 8.35 -3.62 -5.66
CA THR A 24 9.26 -4.36 -4.77
C THR A 24 8.95 -4.08 -3.30
N LYS A 25 8.71 -2.82 -2.92
CA LYS A 25 8.34 -2.46 -1.55
C LYS A 25 7.05 -3.16 -1.11
N GLN A 26 6.05 -3.24 -1.99
CA GLN A 26 4.77 -3.89 -1.70
C GLN A 26 4.88 -5.41 -1.66
N THR A 27 5.69 -6.01 -2.52
CA THR A 27 5.79 -7.47 -2.69
C THR A 27 6.86 -8.14 -1.83
N LYS A 28 7.88 -7.42 -1.37
CA LYS A 28 8.98 -7.97 -0.55
C LYS A 28 8.53 -8.48 0.83
N ASN A 29 7.49 -7.89 1.40
CA ASN A 29 6.85 -8.37 2.62
C ASN A 29 5.33 -8.26 2.50
N PRO A 30 4.69 -9.22 1.80
CA PRO A 30 3.27 -9.12 1.48
C PRO A 30 2.41 -9.22 2.75
N LEU A 31 2.84 -10.01 3.74
CA LEU A 31 2.13 -10.15 5.01
C LEU A 31 2.08 -8.81 5.76
N ALA A 32 3.22 -8.13 5.93
CA ALA A 32 3.25 -6.84 6.60
C ALA A 32 2.52 -5.74 5.80
N THR A 33 2.62 -5.75 4.46
CA THR A 33 1.87 -4.82 3.60
C THR A 33 0.37 -5.01 3.76
N ASN A 34 -0.11 -6.26 3.70
CA ASN A 34 -1.53 -6.57 3.82
C ASN A 34 -2.06 -6.32 5.24
N ALA A 35 -1.29 -6.64 6.28
CA ALA A 35 -1.65 -6.32 7.66
C ALA A 35 -1.86 -4.81 7.86
N ASN A 36 -0.95 -3.98 7.32
CA ASN A 36 -1.08 -2.53 7.38
C ASN A 36 -2.33 -2.02 6.63
N ILE A 37 -2.67 -2.61 5.49
CA ILE A 37 -3.89 -2.26 4.74
C ILE A 37 -5.12 -2.64 5.56
N LEU A 38 -5.16 -3.86 6.12
CA LEU A 38 -6.23 -4.33 6.98
C LEU A 38 -6.47 -3.38 8.16
N PHE A 39 -5.43 -3.03 8.92
CA PHE A 39 -5.58 -2.12 10.06
C PHE A 39 -6.05 -0.72 9.67
N LYS A 40 -5.68 -0.22 8.48
CA LYS A 40 -6.25 1.03 7.95
C LYS A 40 -7.74 0.91 7.68
N ILE A 41 -8.19 -0.21 7.10
CA ILE A 41 -9.61 -0.48 6.85
C ILE A 41 -10.37 -0.57 8.18
N LEU A 42 -9.88 -1.36 9.12
CA LEU A 42 -10.50 -1.53 10.44
C LEU A 42 -10.60 -0.19 11.18
N ASN A 43 -9.53 0.60 11.22
CA ASN A 43 -9.52 1.90 11.88
C ASN A 43 -10.46 2.91 11.21
N LYS A 44 -10.54 2.93 9.87
CA LYS A 44 -11.46 3.81 9.14
C LYS A 44 -12.93 3.44 9.40
N ASN A 45 -13.21 2.16 9.59
CA ASN A 45 -14.57 1.64 9.75
C ASN A 45 -14.97 1.34 11.20
N LYS A 46 -14.13 1.64 12.19
CA LYS A 46 -14.36 1.27 13.60
C LYS A 46 -15.63 1.82 14.25
N ASN A 47 -16.24 2.84 13.64
CA ASN A 47 -17.46 3.48 14.15
C ASN A 47 -18.70 3.15 13.30
N THR A 48 -18.59 2.33 12.25
CA THR A 48 -19.78 1.85 11.50
C THR A 48 -20.54 0.81 12.32
N GLU A 49 -21.78 0.51 11.95
CA GLU A 49 -22.58 -0.52 12.62
C GLU A 49 -21.82 -1.86 12.73
N ILE A 50 -21.23 -2.32 11.61
CA ILE A 50 -20.41 -3.54 11.57
C ILE A 50 -19.15 -3.39 12.42
N GLY A 51 -18.45 -2.25 12.34
CA GLY A 51 -17.23 -2.03 13.11
C GLY A 51 -17.45 -1.98 14.62
N GLN A 52 -18.62 -1.50 15.06
CA GLN A 52 -19.03 -1.55 16.46
C GLN A 52 -19.48 -2.96 16.86
N LYS A 53 -20.30 -3.64 16.03
CA LYS A 53 -20.78 -5.01 16.25
C LYS A 53 -19.65 -6.00 16.50
N TYR A 54 -18.56 -5.89 15.74
CA TYR A 54 -17.37 -6.76 15.87
C TYR A 54 -16.20 -6.11 16.61
N ASN A 55 -16.41 -4.92 17.21
CA ASN A 55 -15.42 -4.19 17.99
C ASN A 55 -14.03 -4.07 17.33
N PHE A 56 -13.99 -3.51 16.11
CA PHE A 56 -12.74 -3.31 15.36
C PHE A 56 -11.66 -2.53 16.13
N LYS A 57 -12.04 -1.75 17.16
CA LYS A 57 -11.09 -1.03 18.04
C LYS A 57 -10.22 -1.97 18.88
N LYS A 58 -10.66 -3.21 19.13
CA LYS A 58 -9.97 -4.18 19.97
C LYS A 58 -8.99 -5.06 19.17
N ILE A 59 -9.14 -5.13 17.84
CA ILE A 59 -8.28 -5.92 16.96
C ILE A 59 -6.92 -5.23 16.85
N LYS A 60 -5.86 -5.85 17.39
CA LYS A 60 -4.48 -5.31 17.43
C LYS A 60 -3.47 -6.18 16.70
N SER A 61 -3.83 -7.41 16.37
CA SER A 61 -2.99 -8.36 15.64
C SER A 61 -3.74 -8.96 14.44
N ILE A 62 -3.02 -9.69 13.58
CA ILE A 62 -3.66 -10.48 12.51
C ILE A 62 -4.43 -11.65 13.11
N ASP A 63 -3.94 -12.25 14.20
CA ASP A 63 -4.62 -13.37 14.87
C ASP A 63 -5.90 -12.92 15.60
N ASP A 64 -5.99 -11.64 15.97
CA ASP A 64 -7.20 -11.04 16.55
C ASP A 64 -8.31 -10.83 15.51
N PHE A 65 -7.97 -10.77 14.22
CA PHE A 65 -8.89 -10.51 13.10
C PHE A 65 -9.45 -11.82 12.53
#